data_AF-A0A8T6A2U4-F1
#
_entry.id   AF-A0A8T6A2U4-F1
#
_cell.length_a   1.000
_cell.length_b   1.000
_cell.length_c   1.000
_cell.angle_alpha   90.00
_cell.angle_beta   90.00
_cell.angle_gamma   90.00
#
_symmetry.space_group_name_H-M   'P 1'
#
loop_
_entity.id
_entity.type
_entity.pdbx_description
1 polymer ?
#
loop_
_entity_poly.entity_id
_entity_poly.type
_entity_poly.pdbx_seq_one_letter_code
_entity_poly.pdbx_strand_id
1 'polypeptide(L)'
;MKRLKNELNALVNRGVDRHLRLAVTGLSRSGKTAFITAMVNQLLNIHAGARLPLLSAVREERLLGVKRIPQRDFGIPRFTYDEGLAQLYGDPPAWPTPTRGVSEIRLALRFKSNDSLLRHFKDTSTLYLEIVDYPGEWLLDLPMLAQDYLSWSRQMTGLLNGQRGEWSVKWRMMCEGLDPLAPADENRLADIAAAWTDYLHHCKQQGLHFIQPGRFVLPGDMAGAPALQFFPWPDVDTWGESKLAQA
;
A
#
# COMPACT_ATOMS: atom_id res chain seq x y z
N MET A 1 -38.99 -24.71 -15.70
CA MET A 1 -39.06 -23.33 -16.23
C MET A 1 -38.51 -22.25 -15.28
N LYS A 2 -38.85 -22.20 -13.99
CA LYS A 2 -38.34 -21.16 -13.05
C LYS A 2 -36.81 -21.14 -12.88
N ARG A 3 -36.16 -22.32 -12.85
CA ARG A 3 -34.70 -22.46 -12.67
C ARG A 3 -33.89 -21.90 -13.85
N LEU A 4 -34.32 -22.20 -15.07
CA LEU A 4 -33.72 -21.67 -16.31
C LEU A 4 -33.86 -20.15 -16.42
N LYS A 5 -35.03 -19.61 -16.01
CA LYS A 5 -35.28 -18.16 -15.91
C LYS A 5 -34.34 -17.50 -14.89
N ASN A 6 -34.09 -18.15 -13.75
CA ASN A 6 -33.18 -17.65 -12.73
C ASN A 6 -31.72 -17.68 -13.20
N GLU A 7 -31.30 -18.70 -13.94
CA GLU A 7 -29.95 -18.80 -14.51
C GLU A 7 -29.70 -17.77 -15.64
N LEU A 8 -30.67 -17.59 -16.53
CA LEU A 8 -30.65 -16.54 -17.56
C LEU A 8 -30.62 -15.14 -16.93
N ASN A 9 -31.47 -14.91 -15.92
CA ASN A 9 -31.43 -13.66 -15.15
C ASN A 9 -30.08 -13.50 -14.44
N ALA A 10 -29.47 -14.56 -13.89
CA ALA A 10 -28.16 -14.50 -13.27
C ALA A 10 -27.02 -14.22 -14.28
N LEU A 11 -27.14 -14.67 -15.54
CA LEU A 11 -26.20 -14.38 -16.63
C LEU A 11 -26.31 -12.93 -17.12
N VAL A 12 -27.53 -12.46 -17.38
CA VAL A 12 -27.79 -11.04 -17.67
C VAL A 12 -27.41 -10.16 -16.48
N ASN A 13 -27.57 -10.67 -15.26
CA ASN A 13 -27.15 -9.97 -14.06
C ASN A 13 -25.65 -9.71 -14.05
N ARG A 14 -24.86 -10.74 -14.34
CA ARG A 14 -23.39 -10.70 -14.41
C ARG A 14 -22.86 -9.75 -15.48
N GLY A 15 -23.59 -9.53 -16.57
CA GLY A 15 -23.21 -8.56 -17.62
C GLY A 15 -23.40 -7.08 -17.23
N VAL A 16 -24.13 -6.80 -16.14
CA VAL A 16 -24.45 -5.43 -15.67
C VAL A 16 -23.87 -5.17 -14.27
N ASP A 17 -23.25 -6.17 -13.66
CA ASP A 17 -22.62 -6.02 -12.36
C ASP A 17 -21.45 -5.05 -12.45
N ARG A 18 -21.44 -4.08 -11.54
CA ARG A 18 -20.45 -3.02 -11.54
C ARG A 18 -19.26 -3.45 -10.71
N HIS A 19 -18.06 -3.17 -11.20
CA HIS A 19 -16.82 -3.42 -10.48
C HIS A 19 -16.14 -2.08 -10.19
N LEU A 20 -15.76 -1.86 -8.94
CA LEU A 20 -15.01 -0.68 -8.51
C LEU A 20 -13.84 -1.14 -7.65
N ARG A 21 -12.62 -0.78 -8.05
CA ARG A 21 -11.41 -0.97 -7.26
C ARG A 21 -11.01 0.36 -6.63
N LEU A 22 -11.05 0.42 -5.30
CA LEU A 22 -10.71 1.59 -4.50
C LEU A 22 -9.34 1.36 -3.84
N ALA A 23 -8.35 2.08 -4.33
CA ALA A 23 -7.05 2.18 -3.70
C ALA A 23 -7.10 3.10 -2.48
N VAL A 24 -6.60 2.64 -1.33
CA VAL A 24 -6.43 3.43 -0.11
C VAL A 24 -4.94 3.46 0.21
N THR A 25 -4.37 4.65 0.30
CA THR A 25 -2.95 4.85 0.58
C THR A 25 -2.73 6.09 1.44
N GLY A 26 -1.47 6.34 1.79
CA GLY A 26 -1.04 7.35 2.76
C GLY A 26 0.20 6.87 3.52
N LEU A 27 0.98 7.81 4.03
CA LEU A 27 2.20 7.50 4.79
C LEU A 27 1.89 6.65 6.04
N SER A 28 2.89 5.99 6.59
CA SER A 28 2.75 5.29 7.86
C SER A 28 2.15 6.20 8.95
N ARG A 29 1.23 5.63 9.74
CA ARG A 29 0.44 6.31 10.78
C ARG A 29 -0.60 7.33 10.27
N SER A 30 -0.89 7.39 8.96
CA SER A 30 -1.99 8.23 8.44
C SER A 30 -3.41 7.70 8.71
N GLY A 31 -3.55 6.56 9.39
CA GLY A 31 -4.86 5.99 9.77
C GLY A 31 -5.53 5.07 8.74
N LYS A 32 -4.82 4.61 7.70
CA LYS A 32 -5.39 3.73 6.63
C LYS A 32 -6.15 2.52 7.17
N THR A 33 -5.51 1.71 8.01
CA THR A 33 -6.11 0.49 8.56
C THR A 33 -7.35 0.80 9.40
N ALA A 34 -7.29 1.82 10.25
CA ALA A 34 -8.45 2.26 11.04
C ALA A 34 -9.59 2.77 10.13
N PHE A 35 -9.28 3.54 9.09
CA PHE A 35 -10.24 4.03 8.10
C PHE A 35 -10.94 2.89 7.37
N ILE A 36 -10.18 1.92 6.84
CA ILE A 36 -10.76 0.78 6.11
C ILE A 36 -11.60 -0.08 7.06
N THR A 37 -11.11 -0.38 8.27
CA THR A 37 -11.86 -1.14 9.27
C THR A 37 -13.17 -0.45 9.61
N ALA A 38 -13.16 0.86 9.87
CA ALA A 38 -14.37 1.62 10.17
C ALA A 38 -15.33 1.66 8.97
N MET A 39 -14.83 1.93 7.76
CA MET A 39 -15.65 1.98 6.54
C MET A 39 -16.32 0.63 6.26
N VAL A 40 -15.56 -0.46 6.32
CA VAL A 40 -16.08 -1.83 6.14
C VAL A 40 -17.10 -2.14 7.23
N ASN A 41 -16.81 -1.79 8.49
CA ASN A 41 -17.74 -2.02 9.60
C ASN A 41 -19.07 -1.30 9.40
N GLN A 42 -19.05 -0.02 9.01
CA GLN A 42 -20.27 0.74 8.74
C GLN A 42 -21.06 0.13 7.58
N LEU A 43 -20.39 -0.30 6.51
CA LEU A 43 -21.04 -0.91 5.35
C LEU A 43 -21.68 -2.27 5.69
N LEU A 44 -21.01 -3.13 6.46
CA LEU A 44 -21.55 -4.43 6.85
C LEU A 44 -22.74 -4.30 7.83
N ASN A 45 -22.77 -3.23 8.63
CA ASN A 45 -23.78 -3.00 9.66
C ASN A 45 -24.87 -1.99 9.28
N ILE A 46 -25.08 -1.73 7.98
CA ILE A 46 -26.11 -0.79 7.49
C ILE A 46 -27.51 -1.08 8.05
N HIS A 47 -27.87 -2.36 8.22
CA HIS A 47 -29.16 -2.78 8.78
C HIS A 47 -29.12 -3.07 10.29
N ALA A 48 -27.96 -2.92 10.92
CA ALA A 48 -27.71 -3.19 12.34
C ALA A 48 -27.37 -1.93 13.15
N GLY A 49 -27.68 -0.73 12.59
CA GLY A 49 -27.56 0.54 13.32
C GLY A 49 -26.55 1.54 12.76
N ALA A 50 -25.79 1.20 11.71
CA ALA A 50 -24.93 2.17 11.04
C ALA A 50 -25.75 3.31 10.41
N ARG A 51 -25.33 4.56 10.64
CA ARG A 51 -26.03 5.76 10.14
C ARG A 51 -25.18 6.45 9.08
N LEU A 52 -25.57 6.29 7.81
CA LEU A 52 -24.86 6.87 6.66
C LEU A 52 -25.75 7.87 5.87
N PRO A 53 -26.23 8.96 6.48
CA PRO A 53 -27.19 9.88 5.85
C PRO A 53 -26.64 10.63 4.63
N LEU A 54 -25.32 10.76 4.53
CA LEU A 54 -24.64 11.39 3.39
C LEU A 54 -24.44 10.44 2.22
N LEU A 55 -24.64 9.13 2.43
CA LEU A 55 -24.59 8.15 1.36
C LEU A 55 -25.98 8.04 0.71
N SER A 56 -26.15 8.66 -0.45
CA SER A 56 -27.45 8.76 -1.15
C SER A 56 -28.16 7.41 -1.30
N ALA A 57 -27.43 6.34 -1.61
CA ALA A 57 -28.00 4.99 -1.74
C ALA A 57 -28.58 4.44 -0.42
N VAL A 58 -28.04 4.82 0.73
CA VAL A 58 -28.60 4.47 2.05
C VAL A 58 -29.75 5.40 2.40
N ARG A 59 -29.57 6.71 2.22
CA ARG A 59 -30.59 7.73 2.50
C ARG A 59 -31.88 7.51 1.71
N GLU A 60 -31.78 7.08 0.47
CA GLU A 60 -32.90 6.78 -0.42
C GLU A 60 -33.39 5.33 -0.29
N GLU A 61 -32.92 4.58 0.71
CA GLU A 61 -33.31 3.18 0.99
C GLU A 61 -33.10 2.24 -0.22
N ARG A 62 -32.11 2.56 -1.06
CA ARG A 62 -31.78 1.78 -2.25
C ARG A 62 -30.75 0.71 -1.98
N LEU A 63 -29.87 0.89 -1.00
CA LEU A 63 -28.86 -0.11 -0.64
C LEU A 63 -29.51 -1.22 0.19
N LEU A 64 -29.66 -2.40 -0.42
CA LEU A 64 -30.38 -3.55 0.14
C LEU A 64 -29.53 -4.40 1.09
N GLY A 65 -28.20 -4.34 0.96
CA GLY A 65 -27.31 -5.15 1.78
C GLY A 65 -25.88 -5.12 1.29
N VAL A 66 -24.97 -5.36 2.22
CA VAL A 66 -23.54 -5.51 1.95
C VAL A 66 -23.08 -6.81 2.58
N LYS A 67 -22.29 -7.57 1.84
CA LYS A 67 -21.60 -8.74 2.37
C LYS A 67 -20.15 -8.75 1.94
N ARG A 68 -19.29 -9.24 2.82
CA ARG A 68 -17.92 -9.59 2.45
C ARG A 68 -17.97 -10.84 1.56
N ILE A 69 -17.17 -10.83 0.50
CA ILE A 69 -17.02 -11.97 -0.42
C ILE A 69 -15.55 -12.35 -0.55
N PRO A 70 -15.24 -13.58 -1.03
CA PRO A 70 -13.86 -13.98 -1.28
C PRO A 70 -13.13 -13.04 -2.24
N GLN A 71 -11.84 -12.83 -1.96
CA GLN A 71 -10.92 -12.13 -2.85
C GLN A 71 -10.75 -12.87 -4.18
N ARG A 72 -10.35 -12.15 -5.22
CA ARG A 72 -10.13 -12.74 -6.55
C ARG A 72 -8.70 -13.23 -6.71
N ASP A 73 -7.75 -12.46 -6.19
CA ASP A 73 -6.33 -12.77 -6.22
C ASP A 73 -5.92 -13.42 -4.90
N PHE A 74 -5.42 -14.65 -4.97
CA PHE A 74 -4.93 -15.38 -3.80
C PHE A 74 -3.44 -15.14 -3.53
N GLY A 75 -2.74 -14.45 -4.43
CA GLY A 75 -1.36 -14.00 -4.21
C GLY A 75 -1.26 -12.77 -3.32
N ILE A 76 -2.35 -12.02 -3.16
CA ILE A 76 -2.40 -10.83 -2.29
C ILE A 76 -2.98 -11.20 -0.91
N PRO A 77 -2.32 -10.81 0.20
CA PRO A 77 -2.86 -11.01 1.54
C PRO A 77 -4.24 -10.37 1.74
N ARG A 78 -5.10 -11.04 2.50
CA ARG A 78 -6.40 -10.50 2.88
C ARG A 78 -6.23 -9.37 3.90
N PHE A 79 -7.00 -8.30 3.76
CA PHE A 79 -7.10 -7.28 4.81
C PHE A 79 -7.67 -7.88 6.11
N THR A 80 -7.02 -7.58 7.23
CA THR A 80 -7.30 -8.18 8.56
C THR A 80 -8.44 -7.46 9.29
N TYR A 81 -9.59 -7.32 8.63
CA TYR A 81 -10.78 -6.65 9.20
C TYR A 81 -11.20 -7.23 10.56
N ASP A 82 -11.26 -8.57 10.66
CA ASP A 82 -11.74 -9.26 11.87
C ASP A 82 -10.80 -9.00 13.06
N GLU A 83 -9.48 -9.02 12.83
CA GLU A 83 -8.47 -8.70 13.85
C GLU A 83 -8.50 -7.23 14.24
N GLY A 84 -8.61 -6.33 13.25
CA GLY A 84 -8.72 -4.90 13.51
C GLY A 84 -9.96 -4.54 14.32
N LEU A 85 -11.09 -5.23 14.08
CA LEU A 85 -12.30 -5.08 14.87
C LEU A 85 -12.11 -5.62 16.29
N ALA A 86 -11.49 -6.80 16.43
CA ALA A 86 -11.19 -7.40 17.74
C ALA A 86 -10.27 -6.51 18.58
N GLN A 87 -9.27 -5.86 17.97
CA GLN A 87 -8.39 -4.89 18.65
C GLN A 87 -9.17 -3.68 19.17
N LEU A 88 -10.10 -3.15 18.37
CA LEU A 88 -10.93 -2.00 18.76
C LEU A 88 -11.89 -2.32 19.92
N TYR A 89 -12.40 -3.55 20.00
CA TYR A 89 -13.29 -4.02 21.07
C TYR A 89 -12.56 -4.75 22.20
N GLY A 90 -11.22 -4.81 22.17
CA GLY A 90 -10.41 -5.47 23.19
C GLY A 90 -10.44 -4.76 24.54
N ASP A 91 -9.88 -5.41 25.55
CA ASP A 91 -9.67 -4.85 26.89
C ASP A 91 -8.19 -4.98 27.29
N PRO A 92 -7.40 -3.87 27.30
CA PRO A 92 -7.78 -2.53 26.88
C PRO A 92 -7.98 -2.43 25.36
N PRO A 93 -8.82 -1.49 24.87
CA PRO A 93 -9.00 -1.28 23.43
C PRO A 93 -7.73 -0.72 22.79
N ALA A 94 -7.44 -1.18 21.58
CA ALA A 94 -6.25 -0.80 20.83
C ALA A 94 -6.60 -0.46 19.37
N TRP A 95 -5.82 0.45 18.77
CA TRP A 95 -5.95 0.75 17.35
C TRP A 95 -5.49 -0.43 16.48
N PRO A 96 -6.13 -0.64 15.30
CA PRO A 96 -5.74 -1.69 14.38
C PRO A 96 -4.26 -1.62 14.01
N THR A 97 -3.62 -2.79 13.95
CA THR A 97 -2.20 -2.90 13.60
C THR A 97 -1.93 -2.37 12.18
N PRO A 98 -0.98 -1.46 11.97
CA PRO A 98 -0.69 -0.92 10.64
C PRO A 98 -0.24 -1.99 9.64
N THR A 99 -0.71 -1.84 8.41
CA THR A 99 -0.38 -2.73 7.30
C THR A 99 1.10 -2.61 6.91
N ARG A 100 1.76 -3.74 6.66
CA ARG A 100 3.19 -3.83 6.30
C ARG A 100 3.47 -4.07 4.80
N GLY A 101 2.41 -4.28 4.02
CA GLY A 101 2.47 -4.56 2.58
C GLY A 101 1.12 -4.30 1.93
N VAL A 102 0.88 -4.89 0.76
CA VAL A 102 -0.43 -4.80 0.10
C VAL A 102 -1.40 -5.74 0.79
N SER A 103 -2.65 -5.30 0.96
CA SER A 103 -3.74 -6.20 1.33
C SER A 103 -5.06 -5.78 0.69
N GLU A 104 -5.99 -6.71 0.53
CA GLU A 104 -7.29 -6.42 -0.07
C GLU A 104 -8.50 -7.02 0.67
N ILE A 105 -9.63 -6.35 0.54
CA ILE A 105 -10.95 -6.85 0.96
C ILE A 105 -11.99 -6.55 -0.11
N ARG A 106 -12.89 -7.52 -0.31
CA ARG A 106 -13.93 -7.43 -1.33
C ARG A 106 -15.32 -7.48 -0.72
N LEU A 107 -16.16 -6.54 -1.12
CA LEU A 107 -17.55 -6.40 -0.69
C LEU A 107 -18.48 -6.50 -1.89
N ALA A 108 -19.63 -7.14 -1.71
CA ALA A 108 -20.75 -7.11 -2.65
C ALA A 108 -21.86 -6.23 -2.06
N LEU A 109 -22.12 -5.09 -2.70
CA LEU A 109 -23.15 -4.14 -2.32
C LEU A 109 -24.34 -4.32 -3.26
N ARG A 110 -25.44 -4.86 -2.76
CA ARG A 110 -26.67 -5.05 -3.55
C ARG A 110 -27.56 -3.83 -3.41
N PHE A 111 -27.98 -3.21 -4.51
CA PHE A 111 -28.74 -1.97 -4.49
C PHE A 111 -29.83 -1.91 -5.58
N LYS A 112 -30.84 -1.06 -5.38
CA LYS A 112 -31.84 -0.68 -6.39
C LYS A 112 -31.25 0.38 -7.34
N SER A 113 -31.25 0.10 -8.64
CA SER A 113 -30.67 1.00 -9.65
C SER A 113 -31.59 2.19 -9.95
N ASN A 114 -31.02 3.36 -10.20
CA ASN A 114 -31.77 4.56 -10.62
C ASN A 114 -32.07 4.57 -12.13
N ASP A 115 -31.36 3.78 -12.93
CA ASP A 115 -31.50 3.77 -14.39
C ASP A 115 -32.93 3.39 -14.82
N SER A 116 -33.64 4.36 -15.38
CA SER A 116 -35.03 4.24 -15.82
C SER A 116 -35.21 3.16 -16.91
N LEU A 117 -34.21 3.01 -17.78
CA LEU A 117 -34.17 1.99 -18.84
C LEU A 117 -33.94 0.58 -18.27
N LEU A 118 -33.10 0.47 -17.23
CA LEU A 118 -32.85 -0.68 -16.32
C LEU A 118 -34.11 -1.23 -15.64
N ARG A 119 -35.00 -0.33 -15.22
CA ARG A 119 -36.07 -0.59 -14.26
C ARG A 119 -37.11 -1.60 -14.74
N HIS A 120 -37.25 -1.78 -16.06
CA HIS A 120 -38.24 -2.70 -16.65
C HIS A 120 -37.72 -4.14 -16.75
N PHE A 121 -36.42 -4.37 -16.54
CA PHE A 121 -35.79 -5.70 -16.65
C PHE A 121 -35.09 -6.17 -15.38
N LYS A 122 -34.62 -5.26 -14.51
CA LYS A 122 -33.91 -5.59 -13.26
C LYS A 122 -34.11 -4.53 -12.17
N ASP A 123 -34.81 -4.89 -11.10
CA ASP A 123 -34.98 -4.03 -9.92
C ASP A 123 -33.71 -3.89 -9.07
N THR A 124 -32.76 -4.82 -9.17
CA THR A 124 -31.57 -4.87 -8.30
C THR A 124 -30.28 -5.13 -9.07
N SER A 125 -29.21 -4.46 -8.68
CA SER A 125 -27.85 -4.61 -9.22
C SER A 125 -26.84 -4.83 -8.09
N THR A 126 -25.67 -5.41 -8.41
CA THR A 126 -24.58 -5.59 -7.46
C THR A 126 -23.37 -4.74 -7.86
N LEU A 127 -22.83 -4.00 -6.90
CA LEU A 127 -21.51 -3.38 -7.00
C LEU A 127 -20.52 -4.26 -6.24
N TYR A 128 -19.51 -4.76 -6.95
CA TYR A 128 -18.35 -5.42 -6.37
C TYR A 128 -17.30 -4.36 -6.08
N LEU A 129 -17.16 -4.01 -4.80
CA LEU A 129 -16.17 -3.07 -4.31
C LEU A 129 -14.93 -3.83 -3.80
N GLU A 130 -13.80 -3.61 -4.44
CA GLU A 130 -12.49 -4.14 -4.05
C GLU A 130 -11.70 -3.00 -3.41
N ILE A 131 -11.41 -3.09 -2.12
CA ILE A 131 -10.62 -2.09 -1.39
C ILE A 131 -9.21 -2.65 -1.25
N VAL A 132 -8.23 -1.91 -1.75
CA VAL A 132 -6.81 -2.29 -1.70
C VAL A 132 -6.08 -1.30 -0.81
N ASP A 133 -5.46 -1.79 0.25
CA ASP A 133 -4.57 -1.03 1.13
C ASP A 133 -3.13 -1.28 0.72
N TYR A 134 -2.32 -0.23 0.60
CA TYR A 134 -0.89 -0.35 0.39
C TYR A 134 -0.12 0.83 0.98
N PRO A 135 1.18 0.65 1.32
CA PRO A 135 1.99 1.70 1.92
C PRO A 135 2.21 2.90 1.00
N GLY A 136 1.94 4.12 1.49
CA GLY A 136 2.19 5.35 0.73
C GLY A 136 3.68 5.64 0.51
N GLU A 137 4.56 5.11 1.36
CA GLU A 137 6.01 5.18 1.20
C GLU A 137 6.48 4.65 -0.15
N TRP A 138 5.75 3.69 -0.73
CA TRP A 138 6.08 3.15 -2.04
C TRP A 138 5.86 4.14 -3.18
N LEU A 139 5.04 5.17 -2.98
CA LEU A 139 4.86 6.24 -3.96
C LEU A 139 6.03 7.25 -3.93
N LEU A 140 6.84 7.25 -2.86
CA LEU A 140 8.04 8.08 -2.77
C LEU A 140 9.13 7.64 -3.75
N ASP A 141 9.06 6.40 -4.24
CA ASP A 141 10.00 5.85 -5.21
C ASP A 141 9.62 6.19 -6.66
N LEU A 142 8.43 6.77 -6.92
CA LEU A 142 7.99 7.11 -8.27
C LEU A 142 9.01 7.98 -9.05
N PRO A 143 9.66 9.00 -8.44
CA PRO A 143 10.68 9.78 -9.14
C PRO A 143 11.88 8.95 -9.63
N MET A 144 12.19 7.81 -9.00
CA MET A 144 13.30 6.95 -9.41
C MET A 144 13.11 6.39 -10.82
N LEU A 145 11.88 6.28 -11.32
CA LEU A 145 11.61 5.84 -12.70
C LEU A 145 12.19 6.79 -13.75
N ALA A 146 12.41 8.06 -13.39
CA ALA A 146 12.94 9.09 -14.28
C ALA A 146 14.40 9.45 -13.95
N GLN A 147 15.07 8.69 -13.07
CA GLN A 147 16.43 8.96 -12.61
C GLN A 147 17.34 7.76 -12.87
N ASP A 148 18.58 8.02 -13.26
CA ASP A 148 19.64 7.01 -13.16
C ASP A 148 20.17 6.91 -11.72
N TYR A 149 20.93 5.85 -11.47
CA TYR A 149 21.48 5.55 -10.14
C TYR A 149 22.38 6.67 -9.59
N LEU A 150 23.18 7.32 -10.44
CA LEU A 150 24.12 8.37 -10.01
C LEU A 150 23.39 9.67 -9.64
N SER A 151 22.38 10.06 -10.41
CA SER A 151 21.51 11.19 -10.13
C SER A 151 20.74 10.98 -8.83
N TRP A 152 20.17 9.78 -8.64
CA TRP A 152 19.53 9.40 -7.39
C TRP A 152 20.52 9.44 -6.22
N SER A 153 21.74 8.92 -6.41
CA SER A 153 22.78 8.92 -5.39
C SER A 153 23.13 10.34 -4.92
N ARG A 154 23.35 11.27 -5.86
CA ARG A 154 23.58 12.69 -5.54
C ARG A 154 22.43 13.33 -4.78
N GLN A 155 21.20 13.03 -5.18
CA GLN A 155 20.03 13.55 -4.48
C GLN A 155 20.03 13.06 -3.03
N MET A 156 20.27 11.77 -2.80
CA MET A 156 20.23 11.19 -1.46
C MET A 156 21.39 11.63 -0.57
N THR A 157 22.61 11.72 -1.11
CA THR A 157 23.77 12.23 -0.36
C THR A 157 23.63 13.72 -0.06
N GLY A 158 23.06 14.50 -0.97
CA GLY A 158 22.75 15.93 -0.76
C GLY A 158 21.73 16.20 0.36
N LEU A 159 21.00 15.18 0.83
CA LEU A 159 20.08 15.28 1.97
C LEU A 159 20.78 15.03 3.33
N LEU A 160 22.04 14.58 3.35
CA LEU A 160 22.75 14.16 4.56
C LEU A 160 23.33 15.34 5.36
N ASN A 161 22.47 16.33 5.63
CA ASN A 161 22.81 17.57 6.30
C ASN A 161 22.12 17.63 7.68
N GLY A 162 22.68 18.39 8.64
CA GLY A 162 22.12 18.52 9.98
C GLY A 162 21.90 17.16 10.66
N GLN A 163 20.71 16.94 11.22
CA GLN A 163 20.34 15.67 11.88
C GLN A 163 20.50 14.43 10.98
N ARG A 164 20.21 14.55 9.67
CA ARG A 164 20.41 13.43 8.72
C ARG A 164 21.90 13.10 8.55
N GLY A 165 22.77 14.09 8.65
CA GLY A 165 24.22 13.88 8.68
C GLY A 165 24.62 13.07 9.90
N GLU A 166 24.17 13.46 11.09
CA GLU A 166 24.46 12.76 12.35
C GLU A 166 24.02 11.29 12.31
N TRP A 167 22.81 11.02 11.81
CA TRP A 167 22.27 9.66 11.77
C TRP A 167 22.89 8.77 10.69
N SER A 168 23.49 9.34 9.66
CA SER A 168 24.13 8.59 8.57
C SER A 168 25.61 8.28 8.82
N VAL A 169 26.18 8.67 9.98
CA VAL A 169 27.61 8.48 10.29
C VAL A 169 28.07 7.03 10.12
N LYS A 170 27.32 6.06 10.67
CA LYS A 170 27.66 4.63 10.53
C LYS A 170 27.79 4.22 9.07
N TRP A 171 26.81 4.57 8.25
CA TRP A 171 26.82 4.26 6.82
C TRP A 171 28.00 4.94 6.10
N ARG A 172 28.25 6.24 6.37
CA ARG A 172 29.37 6.97 5.76
C ARG A 172 30.72 6.36 6.09
N MET A 173 30.95 5.97 7.35
CA MET A 173 32.19 5.30 7.76
C MET A 173 32.41 3.98 7.03
N MET A 174 31.34 3.19 6.79
CA MET A 174 31.46 1.92 6.07
C MET A 174 31.74 2.11 4.56
N CYS A 175 31.30 3.25 4.01
CA CYS A 175 31.59 3.65 2.64
C CYS A 175 33.03 4.15 2.43
N GLU A 176 33.77 4.49 3.49
CA GLU A 176 35.15 4.94 3.36
C GLU A 176 36.04 3.86 2.72
N GLY A 177 36.89 4.26 1.77
CA GLY A 177 37.78 3.35 1.06
C GLY A 177 37.07 2.35 0.14
N LEU A 178 35.82 2.60 -0.25
CA LEU A 178 35.22 1.91 -1.39
C LEU A 178 35.92 2.36 -2.69
N ASP A 179 36.42 1.39 -3.43
CA ASP A 179 36.93 1.58 -4.79
C ASP A 179 35.89 0.98 -5.76
N PRO A 180 35.24 1.79 -6.62
CA PRO A 180 34.27 1.29 -7.58
C PRO A 180 34.90 0.36 -8.63
N LEU A 181 36.22 0.40 -8.86
CA LEU A 181 36.89 -0.43 -9.85
C LEU A 181 37.47 -1.72 -9.26
N ALA A 182 37.38 -1.91 -7.94
CA ALA A 182 37.82 -3.13 -7.29
C ALA A 182 36.82 -4.29 -7.51
N PRO A 183 37.27 -5.56 -7.43
CA PRO A 183 36.35 -6.70 -7.45
C PRO A 183 35.27 -6.57 -6.36
N ALA A 184 34.02 -6.86 -6.73
CA ALA A 184 32.89 -6.73 -5.82
C ALA A 184 32.99 -7.74 -4.66
N ASP A 185 32.87 -7.22 -3.42
CA ASP A 185 32.69 -8.01 -2.20
C ASP A 185 31.21 -7.93 -1.79
N GLU A 186 30.46 -8.98 -2.14
CA GLU A 186 29.01 -9.03 -1.89
C GLU A 186 28.65 -8.88 -0.41
N ASN A 187 29.46 -9.44 0.51
CA ASN A 187 29.20 -9.36 1.94
C ASN A 187 29.39 -7.93 2.44
N ARG A 188 30.49 -7.29 2.03
CA ARG A 188 30.75 -5.88 2.38
C ARG A 188 29.64 -4.97 1.84
N LEU A 189 29.21 -5.16 0.59
CA LEU A 189 28.15 -4.36 -0.02
C LEU A 189 26.80 -4.58 0.69
N ALA A 190 26.48 -5.81 1.07
CA ALA A 190 25.28 -6.13 1.85
C ALA A 190 25.28 -5.44 3.22
N ASP A 191 26.41 -5.44 3.93
CA ASP A 191 26.56 -4.76 5.23
C ASP A 191 26.36 -3.24 5.11
N ILE A 192 26.86 -2.63 4.03
CA ILE A 192 26.68 -1.19 3.76
C ILE A 192 25.21 -0.89 3.42
N ALA A 193 24.56 -1.72 2.60
CA ALA A 193 23.15 -1.58 2.29
C ALA A 193 22.26 -1.72 3.54
N ALA A 194 22.63 -2.62 4.47
CA ALA A 194 21.97 -2.75 5.76
C ALA A 194 22.13 -1.49 6.61
N ALA A 195 23.33 -0.90 6.67
CA ALA A 195 23.56 0.35 7.39
C ALA A 195 22.77 1.54 6.80
N TRP A 196 22.59 1.60 5.48
CA TRP A 196 21.70 2.58 4.84
C TRP A 196 20.23 2.35 5.21
N THR A 197 19.78 1.09 5.23
CA THR A 197 18.42 0.71 5.62
C THR A 197 18.14 1.08 7.08
N ASP A 198 19.07 0.84 7.99
CA ASP A 198 19.01 1.25 9.41
C ASP A 198 18.82 2.77 9.53
N TYR A 199 19.60 3.54 8.76
CA TYR A 199 19.47 5.00 8.70
C TYR A 199 18.06 5.44 8.27
N LEU A 200 17.49 4.82 7.22
CA LEU A 200 16.14 5.13 6.76
C LEU A 200 15.06 4.78 7.80
N HIS A 201 15.22 3.65 8.50
CA HIS A 201 14.35 3.29 9.61
C HIS A 201 14.39 4.33 10.73
N HIS A 202 15.59 4.80 11.09
CA HIS A 202 15.77 5.85 12.09
C HIS A 202 15.12 7.17 11.66
N CYS A 203 15.34 7.60 10.40
CA CYS A 203 14.66 8.78 9.85
C CYS A 203 13.13 8.69 9.98
N LYS A 204 12.54 7.53 9.68
CA LYS A 204 11.10 7.31 9.83
C LYS A 204 10.64 7.38 11.29
N GLN A 205 11.42 6.83 12.21
CA GLN A 205 11.11 6.88 13.64
C GLN A 205 11.10 8.32 14.17
N GLN A 206 11.99 9.17 13.65
CA GLN A 206 12.06 10.60 13.95
C GLN A 206 10.98 11.44 13.22
N GLY A 207 10.08 10.80 12.47
CA GLY A 207 8.95 11.46 11.83
C GLY A 207 9.25 12.04 10.43
N LEU A 208 10.42 11.75 9.85
CA LEU A 208 10.71 12.19 8.48
C LEU A 208 9.88 11.40 7.47
N HIS A 209 9.26 12.14 6.56
CA HIS A 209 8.36 11.57 5.55
C HIS A 209 9.06 11.23 4.23
N PHE A 210 10.12 11.96 3.87
CA PHE A 210 10.90 11.68 2.68
C PHE A 210 11.99 10.64 2.99
N ILE A 211 11.70 9.38 2.72
CA ILE A 211 12.61 8.24 2.88
C ILE A 211 12.59 7.41 1.60
N GLN A 212 13.75 7.25 0.97
CA GLN A 212 13.89 6.57 -0.31
C GLN A 212 15.14 5.67 -0.26
N PRO A 213 15.04 4.40 -0.70
CA PRO A 213 13.86 3.76 -1.29
C PRO A 213 12.82 3.37 -0.24
N GLY A 214 11.54 3.63 -0.50
CA GLY A 214 10.43 3.35 0.42
C GLY A 214 10.28 1.86 0.75
N ARG A 215 10.66 0.96 -0.18
CA ARG A 215 10.67 -0.49 0.06
C ARG A 215 11.70 -0.93 1.08
N PHE A 216 12.73 -0.14 1.37
CA PHE A 216 13.73 -0.53 2.38
C PHE A 216 13.09 -0.55 3.77
N VAL A 217 12.20 0.41 4.02
CA VAL A 217 11.56 0.57 5.32
C VAL A 217 10.27 -0.24 5.44
N LEU A 218 9.65 -0.59 4.30
CA LEU A 218 8.48 -1.46 4.20
C LEU A 218 8.66 -2.45 3.04
N PRO A 219 9.47 -3.51 3.25
CA PRO A 219 9.87 -4.42 2.17
C PRO A 219 8.76 -5.35 1.70
N GLY A 220 7.71 -5.57 2.51
CA GLY A 220 6.67 -6.55 2.19
C GLY A 220 7.28 -7.91 1.85
N ASP A 221 6.90 -8.46 0.71
CA ASP A 221 7.36 -9.76 0.22
C ASP A 221 8.79 -9.74 -0.35
N MET A 222 9.41 -8.56 -0.50
CA MET A 222 10.78 -8.40 -0.99
C MET A 222 11.82 -8.41 0.15
N ALA A 223 11.43 -8.72 1.39
CA ALA A 223 12.36 -8.77 2.50
C ALA A 223 13.49 -9.77 2.23
N GLY A 224 14.73 -9.31 2.28
CA GLY A 224 15.92 -10.12 1.97
C GLY A 224 16.19 -10.31 0.47
N ALA A 225 15.42 -9.70 -0.43
CA ALA A 225 15.70 -9.75 -1.86
C ALA A 225 16.97 -8.95 -2.20
N PRO A 226 17.84 -9.45 -3.10
CA PRO A 226 19.03 -8.71 -3.54
C PRO A 226 18.71 -7.35 -4.17
N ALA A 227 17.52 -7.20 -4.75
CA ALA A 227 17.03 -5.92 -5.27
C ALA A 227 16.88 -4.82 -4.21
N LEU A 228 16.88 -5.17 -2.92
CA LEU A 228 16.88 -4.22 -1.79
C LEU A 228 18.27 -4.06 -1.15
N GLN A 229 19.33 -4.62 -1.75
CA GLN A 229 20.71 -4.53 -1.27
C GLN A 229 21.52 -3.51 -2.09
N PHE A 230 21.08 -2.26 -2.07
CA PHE A 230 21.82 -1.15 -2.67
C PHE A 230 21.74 0.09 -1.77
N PHE A 231 22.58 1.08 -2.05
CA PHE A 231 22.68 2.32 -1.29
C PHE A 231 23.11 3.45 -2.24
N PRO A 232 22.91 4.73 -1.89
CA PRO A 232 23.39 5.82 -2.74
C PRO A 232 24.91 5.83 -2.77
N TRP A 233 25.52 6.00 -3.94
CA TRP A 233 26.96 6.12 -4.01
C TRP A 233 27.43 7.39 -3.26
N PRO A 234 28.40 7.28 -2.32
CA PRO A 234 28.74 8.38 -1.40
C PRO A 234 29.35 9.59 -2.10
N ASP A 235 30.26 9.37 -3.06
CA ASP A 235 31.10 10.43 -3.65
C ASP A 235 31.06 10.41 -5.19
N VAL A 236 29.88 10.66 -5.77
CA VAL A 236 29.69 10.65 -7.23
C VAL A 236 30.60 11.66 -7.93
N ASP A 237 30.71 12.87 -7.40
CA ASP A 237 31.45 13.97 -8.05
C ASP A 237 32.96 13.81 -7.97
N THR A 238 33.48 13.12 -6.94
CA THR A 238 34.91 12.86 -6.75
C THR A 238 35.45 11.87 -7.79
N TRP A 239 34.67 10.82 -8.10
CA TRP A 239 35.04 9.82 -9.10
C TRP A 239 34.71 10.27 -10.53
N GLY A 240 33.63 11.02 -10.68
CA GLY A 240 33.08 11.41 -11.98
C GLY A 240 32.26 10.28 -12.61
N GLU A 241 31.17 10.65 -13.28
CA GLU A 241 30.20 9.70 -13.86
C GLU A 241 30.84 8.72 -14.83
N SER A 242 31.77 9.20 -15.67
CA SER A 242 32.41 8.35 -16.69
C SER A 242 33.21 7.20 -16.09
N LYS A 243 33.82 7.38 -14.91
CA LYS A 243 34.55 6.30 -14.22
C LYS A 243 33.58 5.34 -13.53
N LEU A 244 32.53 5.87 -12.91
CA LEU A 244 31.51 5.06 -12.26
C LEU A 244 30.68 4.23 -13.26
N ALA A 245 30.51 4.70 -14.49
CA ALA A 245 29.85 3.94 -15.54
C ALA A 245 30.71 2.79 -16.11
N GLN A 246 32.01 2.74 -15.78
CA GLN A 246 32.93 1.65 -16.16
C GLN A 246 33.05 0.56 -15.10
N ALA A 247 32.56 0.83 -13.88
CA ALA A 247 32.46 -0.11 -12.77
C ALA A 247 31.24 -1.02 -12.95
#